data_AF-A0A2V7Z3U7-F1
#
_entry.id   AF-A0A2V7Z3U7-F1
#
_cell.length_a   1.000
_cell.length_b   1.000
_cell.length_c   1.000
_cell.angle_alpha   90.00
_cell.angle_beta   90.00
_cell.angle_gamma   90.00
#
_symmetry.space_group_name_H-M   'P 1'
#
loop_
_entity.id
_entity.type
_entity.pdbx_description
1 polymer ?
#
loop_
_entity_poly.entity_id
_entity_poly.type
_entity_poly.pdbx_seq_one_letter_code
_entity_poly.pdbx_strand_id
1 'polypeptide(L)' 'MMSNDEIPDVRDGLTRQERIVLTVLYQAQKERGDRNVPTAMLWGRVCEHFYISPEELSEMLARLGARR' A
#
# COMPACT_ATOMS: atom_id res chain seq x y z
N MET A 1 -25.15 11.19 0.43
CA MET A 1 -24.31 10.38 1.35
C MET A 1 -23.04 10.07 0.60
N MET A 2 -22.01 10.92 0.75
CA MET A 2 -20.74 10.76 0.03
C MET A 2 -19.85 9.86 0.89
N SER A 3 -19.54 8.68 0.38
CA SER A 3 -18.65 7.73 1.04
C SER A 3 -17.28 8.38 1.16
N ASN A 4 -16.84 8.65 2.40
CA ASN A 4 -15.60 9.34 2.73
C ASN A 4 -14.33 8.50 2.45
N ASP A 5 -14.44 7.49 1.58
CA ASP A 5 -13.40 6.51 1.27
C ASP A 5 -12.46 6.98 0.14
N GLU A 6 -12.94 7.93 -0.67
CA GLU A 6 -12.23 8.48 -1.84
C GLU A 6 -11.59 9.85 -1.55
N ILE A 7 -11.85 10.45 -0.38
CA ILE A 7 -11.27 11.75 -0.05
C ILE A 7 -9.84 11.52 0.46
N PRO A 8 -8.80 11.95 -0.29
CA PRO A 8 -7.43 11.85 0.18
C PRO A 8 -7.29 12.61 1.51
N ASP A 9 -6.65 11.99 2.49
CA ASP A 9 -6.50 12.60 3.81
C ASP A 9 -5.67 13.89 3.67
N VAL A 10 -6.20 14.99 4.20
CA VAL A 10 -5.63 16.35 4.04
C VAL A 10 -4.18 16.46 4.56
N ARG A 11 -3.73 15.49 5.37
CA ARG A 11 -2.39 15.44 5.94
C ARG A 11 -1.32 14.89 5.00
N ASP A 12 -1.67 13.89 4.19
CA ASP A 12 -0.69 13.13 3.39
C ASP A 12 -1.07 13.02 1.90
N GLY A 13 -2.28 13.44 1.51
CA GLY A 13 -2.79 13.28 0.14
C GLY A 13 -3.05 11.83 -0.27
N LEU A 14 -2.99 10.90 0.69
CA LEU A 14 -3.17 9.46 0.48
C LEU A 14 -4.64 9.07 0.57
N THR A 15 -5.06 8.22 -0.37
CA THR A 15 -6.33 7.49 -0.31
C THR A 15 -6.29 6.41 0.78
N ARG A 16 -7.46 5.91 1.19
CA ARG A 16 -7.55 4.81 2.17
C ARG A 16 -6.77 3.57 1.72
N GLN A 17 -6.78 3.27 0.42
CA GLN A 17 -6.06 2.14 -0.17
C GLN A 17 -4.55 2.33 -0.06
N GLU A 18 -4.01 3.50 -0.43
CA GLU A 18 -2.58 3.80 -0.32
C GLU A 18 -2.09 3.72 1.14
N ARG A 19 -2.90 4.19 2.09
CA ARG A 19 -2.60 4.07 3.53
C ARG A 19 -2.52 2.61 3.98
N ILE A 20 -3.44 1.76 3.51
CA ILE A 20 -3.40 0.32 3.80
C ILE A 20 -2.12 -0.28 3.21
N VAL A 21 -1.80 0.00 1.95
CA VAL A 21 -0.60 -0.54 1.28
C VAL A 21 0.68 -0.15 2.04
N LEU A 22 0.82 1.12 2.43
CA LEU A 22 1.97 1.59 3.21
C LEU A 22 2.04 0.95 4.60
N THR A 23 0.89 0.78 5.25
CA THR A 23 0.83 0.11 6.56
C THR A 23 1.28 -1.35 6.45
N VAL A 24 0.79 -2.08 5.45
CA VAL A 24 1.17 -3.48 5.22
C VAL A 24 2.65 -3.58 4.84
N LEU A 25 3.15 -2.66 4.01
CA LEU A 25 4.57 -2.57 3.65
C LEU A 25 5.44 -2.37 4.89
N TYR A 26 5.08 -1.42 5.75
CA TYR A 26 5.81 -1.13 6.99
C TYR A 26 5.82 -2.34 7.94
N GLN A 27 4.69 -3.03 8.12
CA GLN A 27 4.63 -4.25 8.94
C GLN A 27 5.52 -5.36 8.36
N ALA A 28 5.45 -5.58 7.05
CA ALA A 28 6.27 -6.59 6.37
C ALA A 28 7.77 -6.26 6.45
N GLN A 29 8.16 -4.98 6.34
CA GLN A 29 9.54 -4.54 6.53
C GLN A 29 10.00 -4.78 7.98
N LYS A 30 9.17 -4.44 8.96
CA LYS A 30 9.47 -4.63 10.39
C LYS A 30 9.67 -6.11 10.73
N GLU A 31 8.82 -7.00 10.21
CA GLU A 31 8.95 -8.45 10.39
C GLU A 31 10.21 -9.03 9.75
N ARG A 32 10.65 -8.47 8.61
CA ARG A 32 11.87 -8.91 7.91
C ARG A 32 13.14 -8.18 8.36
N GLY A 33 13.05 -7.24 9.30
CA GLY A 33 14.18 -6.45 9.80
C GLY A 33 14.68 -5.44 8.78
N ASP A 34 13.79 -4.59 8.25
CA ASP A 34 14.09 -3.49 7.30
C ASP A 34 14.65 -3.95 5.95
N ARG A 35 14.44 -5.23 5.60
CA ARG A 35 14.85 -5.79 4.31
C ARG A 35 13.81 -5.51 3.25
N ASN A 36 14.26 -5.45 1.99
CA ASN A 36 13.37 -5.33 0.83
C ASN A 36 12.27 -6.40 0.86
N VAL A 37 11.02 -5.95 0.85
CA VAL A 37 9.83 -6.80 0.84
C VAL A 37 9.49 -7.13 -0.61
N PRO A 38 9.41 -8.43 -0.99
CA PRO A 38 8.99 -8.82 -2.32
C PRO A 38 7.57 -8.35 -2.60
N THR A 39 7.34 -7.75 -3.78
CA THR A 39 6.02 -7.26 -4.19
C THR A 39 4.95 -8.35 -4.12
N ALA A 40 5.29 -9.60 -4.43
CA ALA A 40 4.36 -10.73 -4.33
C ALA A 40 3.91 -11.01 -2.87
N MET A 41 4.82 -10.85 -1.90
CA MET A 41 4.49 -11.01 -0.48
C MET A 41 3.61 -9.87 0.01
N LEU A 42 3.91 -8.64 -0.41
CA LEU A 42 3.08 -7.48 -0.12
C LEU A 42 1.69 -7.65 -0.73
N TRP A 43 1.61 -8.09 -1.98
CA TRP A 43 0.36 -8.32 -2.69
C TRP A 43 -0.55 -9.30 -1.97
N GLY A 44 -0.02 -10.43 -1.50
CA GLY A 44 -0.80 -11.41 -0.74
C GLY A 44 -1.45 -10.80 0.51
N ARG A 45 -0.71 -9.98 1.24
CA ARG A 45 -1.21 -9.30 2.45
C ARG A 45 -2.16 -8.15 2.16
N VAL A 46 -1.92 -7.39 1.08
CA VAL A 46 -2.84 -6.33 0.66
C VAL A 46 -4.17 -6.93 0.21
N CYS A 47 -4.14 -8.09 -0.47
CA CYS A 47 -5.32 -8.82 -0.91
C CYS A 47 -6.23 -9.26 0.25
N GLU A 48 -5.72 -9.37 1.48
CA GLU A 48 -6.52 -9.64 2.69
C GLU A 48 -7.41 -8.45 3.08
N HIS A 49 -7.04 -7.23 2.69
CA HIS A 49 -7.80 -6.01 2.96
C HIS A 49 -8.70 -5.61 1.80
N PHE A 50 -8.18 -5.65 0.56
CA PHE A 50 -8.93 -5.34 -0.65
C PHE A 50 -8.26 -5.98 -1.87
N TYR A 51 -9.05 -6.27 -2.89
CA TYR A 51 -8.51 -6.78 -4.14
C TYR A 51 -7.81 -5.66 -4.93
N ILE A 52 -6.57 -5.90 -5.33
CA ILE A 52 -5.80 -5.06 -6.24
C ILE A 52 -5.00 -5.98 -7.17
N SER A 53 -4.86 -5.60 -8.44
CA SER A 53 -4.01 -6.35 -9.37
C SER A 53 -2.53 -6.15 -9.03
N PRO A 54 -1.64 -7.12 -9.31
CA PRO A 54 -0.21 -6.97 -9.06
C PRO A 54 0.40 -5.80 -9.86
N GLU A 55 -0.14 -5.50 -11.04
CA GLU A 55 0.24 -4.35 -11.87
C GLU A 55 -0.11 -3.03 -11.18
N GLU A 56 -1.36 -2.87 -10.75
CA GLU A 56 -1.82 -1.67 -10.03
C GLU A 56 -1.08 -1.46 -8.72
N LEU A 57 -0.77 -2.54 -7.98
CA LEU A 57 0.07 -2.43 -6.78
C LEU A 57 1.48 -1.93 -7.13
N SER A 58 2.07 -2.42 -8.24
CA SER A 58 3.39 -1.98 -8.68
C SER A 58 3.38 -0.51 -9.10
N GLU A 59 2.36 -0.07 -9.84
CA GLU A 59 2.16 1.33 -10.22
C GLU A 59 1.94 2.23 -9.00
N MET A 60 1.14 1.79 -8.05
CA MET A 60 0.89 2.51 -6.79
C MET A 60 2.18 2.66 -5.98
N LEU A 61 2.97 1.60 -5.84
CA LEU A 61 4.28 1.66 -5.16
C LEU A 61 5.28 2.56 -5.91
N ALA A 62 5.27 2.53 -7.24
CA ALA A 62 6.10 3.40 -8.06
C ALA A 62 5.72 4.87 -7.88
N ARG A 63 4.41 5.18 -7.85
CA ARG A 63 3.88 6.51 -7.56
C ARG A 63 4.24 7.00 -6.16
N LEU A 64 4.19 6.12 -5.16
CA LEU A 64 4.52 6.43 -3.76
C LEU A 64 6.03 6.59 -3.50
N GLY A 65 6.89 6.39 -4.50
CA GLY A 65 8.34 6.59 -4.35
C GLY A 65 9.03 5.54 -3.47
N ALA A 66 8.37 4.42 -3.19
CA ALA A 66 8.95 3.28 -2.46
C ALA A 66 10.02 2.52 -3.28
N ARG A 67 10.27 2.96 -4.53
CA ARG A 67 11.35 2.47 -5.39
C ARG A 67 12.59 3.36 -5.19
N ARG A 68 13.42 3.04 -4.19
CA ARG A 68 14.81 3.46 -4.12
C ARG A 68 15.71 2.29 -3.77
#